data_AF-A0A7J8IAH8-F1
#
_entry.id   AF-A0A7J8IAH8-F1
#
_cell.length_a   1.000
_cell.length_b   1.000
_cell.length_c   1.000
_cell.angle_alpha   90.00
_cell.angle_beta   90.00
_cell.angle_gamma   90.00
#
_symmetry.space_group_name_H-M   'P 1'
#
loop_
_entity.id
_entity.type
_entity.pdbx_description
1 polymer ?
#
loop_
_entity_poly.entity_id
_entity_poly.type
_entity_poly.pdbx_seq_one_letter_code
_entity_poly.pdbx_strand_id
1 'polypeptide(L)'
;MTHLSNYGNDRLGSYTFVNLANFVQSWTNLKLQTLPPVQLARKYFELFPEQRDPLWQNPCDDKRHRDIWSREKTCDHLPKFLVIGPQKTGTTALYLFLLMHPSIVSNLPSPRTFEEVQFFNGNNYHKGIDW
;
A
#
# COMPACT_ATOMS: atom_id res chain seq x y z
N MET A 1 8.36 1.96 -17.83
CA MET A 1 6.99 2.41 -18.12
C MET A 1 7.06 3.31 -19.34
N THR A 2 6.15 3.14 -20.30
CA THR A 2 6.08 3.98 -21.50
C THR A 2 4.70 4.61 -21.61
N HIS A 3 4.62 5.79 -22.19
CA HIS A 3 3.39 6.52 -22.47
C HIS A 3 3.15 6.57 -23.98
N LEU A 4 1.92 6.91 -24.39
CA LEU A 4 1.55 7.04 -25.80
C LEU A 4 2.48 8.01 -26.55
N SER A 5 2.90 9.10 -25.90
CA SER A 5 3.82 10.10 -26.47
C SER A 5 5.19 9.52 -26.84
N ASN A 6 5.64 8.43 -26.21
CA ASN A 6 6.90 7.77 -26.56
C ASN A 6 6.87 7.06 -27.92
N TYR A 7 5.68 6.89 -28.53
CA TYR A 7 5.49 6.23 -29.82
C TYR A 7 4.81 7.12 -30.87
N GLY A 8 4.45 8.35 -30.52
CA GLY A 8 3.59 9.20 -31.35
C GLY A 8 4.31 10.05 -32.39
N ASN A 9 5.55 10.46 -32.13
CA ASN A 9 6.25 11.47 -32.96
C ASN A 9 7.38 10.89 -33.81
N ASP A 10 8.04 9.84 -33.36
CA ASP A 10 9.13 9.17 -34.08
C ASP A 10 9.10 7.65 -33.85
N ARG A 11 10.00 6.93 -34.53
CA ARG A 11 10.17 5.48 -34.33
C ARG A 11 11.24 5.16 -33.29
N LEU A 12 11.73 6.14 -32.53
CA LEU A 12 12.87 5.97 -31.64
C LEU A 12 12.53 5.07 -30.46
N GLY A 13 11.32 5.21 -29.90
CA GLY A 13 10.81 4.32 -28.85
C GLY A 13 10.85 2.86 -29.28
N SER A 14 10.15 2.52 -30.38
CA SER A 14 10.12 1.16 -30.93
C SER A 14 11.51 0.65 -31.30
N TYR A 15 12.34 1.47 -31.96
CA TYR A 15 13.72 1.10 -32.31
C TYR A 15 14.54 0.75 -31.07
N THR A 16 14.43 1.53 -30.01
CA THR A 16 15.18 1.33 -28.77
C THR A 16 14.77 0.01 -28.09
N PHE A 17 13.47 -0.25 -27.93
CA PHE A 17 13.00 -1.47 -27.26
C PHE A 17 13.28 -2.74 -28.06
N VAL A 18 13.15 -2.69 -29.39
CA VAL A 18 13.48 -3.84 -30.25
C VAL A 18 14.96 -4.18 -30.15
N ASN A 19 15.85 -3.18 -30.25
CA ASN A 19 17.28 -3.43 -30.14
C ASN A 19 17.69 -3.89 -28.74
N LEU A 20 17.03 -3.38 -27.69
CA LEU A 20 17.24 -3.86 -26.32
C LEU A 20 16.85 -5.33 -26.18
N ALA A 21 15.67 -5.73 -26.68
CA ALA A 21 15.22 -7.12 -26.63
C ALA A 21 16.15 -8.04 -27.41
N ASN A 22 16.58 -7.63 -28.61
CA ASN A 22 17.54 -8.36 -29.43
C ASN A 22 18.90 -8.51 -28.74
N PHE A 23 19.37 -7.45 -28.07
CA PHE A 23 20.60 -7.50 -27.30
C PHE A 23 20.49 -8.52 -26.16
N VAL A 24 19.44 -8.45 -25.34
CA VAL A 24 19.25 -9.42 -24.25
C VAL A 24 19.16 -10.85 -24.79
N GLN A 25 18.45 -11.08 -25.88
CA GLN A 25 18.31 -12.41 -26.48
C GLN A 25 19.63 -12.94 -27.07
N SER A 26 20.47 -12.06 -27.61
CA SER A 26 21.72 -12.44 -28.26
C SER A 26 22.86 -12.68 -27.26
N TRP A 27 22.85 -11.95 -26.14
CA TRP A 27 23.92 -11.98 -25.15
C TRP A 27 23.56 -12.77 -23.88
N THR A 28 22.34 -13.29 -23.78
CA THR A 28 21.88 -14.09 -22.64
C THR A 28 21.02 -15.27 -23.12
N ASN A 29 20.86 -16.29 -22.28
CA ASN A 29 19.93 -17.39 -22.53
C ASN A 29 18.54 -17.15 -21.87
N LEU A 30 18.19 -15.89 -21.61
CA LEU A 30 16.92 -15.54 -20.98
C LEU A 30 15.77 -15.68 -21.97
N LYS A 31 14.71 -16.38 -21.57
CA LYS A 31 13.47 -16.47 -22.34
C LYS A 31 12.51 -15.39 -21.87
N LEU A 32 12.35 -14.34 -22.67
CA LEU A 32 11.40 -13.27 -22.39
C LEU A 32 9.99 -13.77 -22.69
N GLN A 33 9.10 -13.65 -21.70
CA GLN A 33 7.67 -13.96 -21.82
C GLN A 33 6.86 -12.76 -21.34
N THR A 34 5.76 -12.48 -22.04
CA THR A 34 4.85 -11.37 -21.70
C THR A 34 3.48 -11.93 -21.39
N LEU A 35 2.86 -11.45 -20.32
CA LEU A 35 1.49 -11.78 -19.94
C LEU A 35 0.65 -10.49 -19.86
N PRO A 36 -0.66 -10.56 -20.19
CA PRO A 36 -1.60 -9.48 -19.88
C PRO A 36 -1.58 -9.13 -18.39
N PRO A 37 -1.87 -7.86 -17.98
CA PRO A 37 -1.68 -7.40 -16.61
C PRO A 37 -2.31 -8.28 -15.53
N VAL A 38 -3.54 -8.75 -15.73
CA VAL A 38 -4.25 -9.61 -14.77
C VAL A 38 -3.60 -10.99 -14.65
N GLN A 39 -3.15 -11.57 -15.77
CA GLN A 39 -2.47 -12.86 -15.78
C GLN A 39 -1.08 -12.75 -15.17
N LEU A 40 -0.36 -11.66 -15.44
CA LEU A 40 0.93 -11.36 -14.83
C LEU A 40 0.81 -11.24 -13.32
N ALA A 41 -0.20 -10.52 -12.81
CA ALA A 41 -0.46 -10.41 -11.39
C ALA A 41 -0.72 -11.77 -10.72
N ARG A 42 -1.52 -12.63 -11.36
CA ARG A 42 -1.73 -14.01 -10.87
C ARG A 42 -0.43 -14.81 -10.83
N LYS A 43 0.35 -14.78 -11.93
CA LYS A 43 1.64 -15.46 -12.02
C LYS A 43 2.62 -14.96 -10.95
N TYR A 44 2.61 -13.66 -10.65
CA TYR A 44 3.43 -13.07 -9.62
C TYR A 44 3.14 -13.68 -8.24
N PHE A 45 1.88 -13.73 -7.82
CA PHE A 45 1.50 -14.29 -6.53
C PHE A 45 1.57 -15.82 -6.46
N GLU A 46 1.61 -16.51 -7.61
CA GLU A 46 2.00 -17.94 -7.66
C GLU A 46 3.49 -18.13 -7.32
N LEU A 47 4.35 -17.20 -7.76
CA LEU A 47 5.80 -17.26 -7.53
C LEU A 47 6.19 -16.75 -6.13
N PHE A 48 5.48 -15.74 -5.62
CA PHE A 48 5.74 -15.07 -4.35
C PHE A 48 4.48 -15.10 -3.47
N PRO A 49 4.08 -16.29 -2.98
CA PRO A 49 2.87 -16.42 -2.17
C PRO A 49 2.91 -15.60 -0.88
N GLU A 50 4.11 -15.37 -0.32
CA GLU A 50 4.35 -14.57 0.89
C GLU A 50 4.06 -13.08 0.70
N GLN A 51 3.99 -12.59 -0.54
CA GLN A 51 3.74 -11.18 -0.85
C GLN A 51 2.28 -10.88 -1.18
N ARG A 52 1.39 -11.86 -0.97
CA ARG A 52 -0.04 -11.71 -1.25
C ARG A 52 -0.71 -10.68 -0.34
N ASP A 53 -0.26 -10.60 0.91
CA ASP A 53 -0.76 -9.63 1.87
C ASP A 53 0.02 -8.32 1.76
N PRO A 54 -0.66 -7.17 1.58
CA PRO A 54 0.03 -5.89 1.40
C PRO A 54 0.74 -5.48 2.68
N LEU A 55 1.95 -4.96 2.59
CA LEU A 55 2.60 -4.30 3.73
C LEU A 55 2.49 -2.79 3.58
N TRP A 56 1.60 -2.17 4.35
CA TRP A 56 1.43 -0.72 4.36
C TRP A 56 2.62 -0.06 5.05
N GLN A 57 3.46 0.61 4.26
CA GLN A 57 4.57 1.40 4.77
C GLN A 57 4.10 2.78 5.22
N ASN A 58 4.94 3.49 5.96
CA ASN A 58 4.67 4.86 6.34
C ASN A 58 4.64 5.76 5.08
N PRO A 59 3.49 6.38 4.72
CA PRO A 59 3.39 7.21 3.53
C PRO A 59 4.24 8.49 3.62
N CYS A 60 4.70 8.84 4.83
CA CYS A 60 5.45 10.06 5.09
C CYS A 60 6.96 9.93 4.85
N ASP A 61 7.48 8.70 4.74
CA ASP A 61 8.91 8.44 4.56
C ASP A 61 9.37 8.66 3.11
N ASP A 62 8.46 8.51 2.14
CA ASP A 62 8.74 8.68 0.71
C ASP A 62 7.73 9.62 0.06
N LYS A 63 8.23 10.65 -0.63
CA LYS A 63 7.40 11.59 -1.39
C LYS A 63 6.45 10.88 -2.37
N ARG A 64 6.90 9.78 -2.98
CA ARG A 64 6.10 9.00 -3.93
C ARG A 64 4.90 8.33 -3.27
N HIS A 65 5.05 7.88 -2.03
CA HIS A 65 3.94 7.31 -1.26
C HIS A 65 2.96 8.39 -0.82
N ARG A 66 3.44 9.58 -0.48
CA ARG A 66 2.59 10.74 -0.20
C ARG A 66 1.84 11.23 -1.43
N ASP A 67 2.44 11.19 -2.61
CA ASP A 67 1.84 11.66 -3.87
C ASP A 67 0.67 10.77 -4.33
N ILE A 68 0.65 9.48 -3.94
CA ILE A 68 -0.48 8.55 -4.19
C ILE A 68 -1.51 8.53 -3.07
N TRP A 69 -1.21 9.14 -1.92
CA TRP A 69 -2.11 9.23 -0.77
C TRP A 69 -3.17 10.32 -1.01
N SER A 70 -4.32 10.23 -0.33
CA SER A 70 -5.39 11.22 -0.47
C SER A 70 -4.89 12.63 -0.13
N ARG A 71 -5.21 13.61 -0.99
CA ARG A 71 -4.74 15.02 -0.84
C ARG A 71 -5.20 15.69 0.44
N GLU A 72 -6.29 15.21 1.02
CA GLU A 72 -6.87 15.75 2.26
C GLU A 72 -6.15 15.24 3.51
N LYS A 73 -5.31 14.21 3.37
CA LYS A 73 -4.62 13.58 4.50
C LYS A 73 -3.20 14.13 4.63
N THR A 74 -2.82 14.37 5.88
CA THR A 74 -1.46 14.74 6.26
C THR A 74 -0.90 13.71 7.23
N CYS A 75 0.43 13.70 7.35
CA CYS A 75 1.14 12.81 8.27
C CYS A 75 0.71 12.97 9.74
N ASP A 76 0.16 14.13 10.10
CA ASP A 76 -0.35 14.41 11.44
C ASP A 76 -1.67 13.70 11.76
N HIS A 77 -2.37 13.17 10.75
CA HIS A 77 -3.62 12.43 10.94
C HIS A 77 -3.41 10.95 11.30
N LEU A 78 -2.17 10.44 11.29
CA LEU A 78 -1.88 9.08 11.74
C LEU A 78 -1.86 9.00 13.28
N PRO A 79 -2.28 7.87 13.88
CA PRO A 79 -2.26 7.71 15.32
C PRO A 79 -0.82 7.75 15.85
N LYS A 80 -0.56 8.64 16.80
CA LYS A 80 0.75 8.78 17.48
C LYS A 80 0.91 7.79 18.65
N PHE A 81 -0.18 7.17 19.07
CA PHE A 81 -0.24 6.27 20.22
C PHE A 81 -1.30 5.19 19.95
N LEU A 82 -1.03 3.96 20.40
CA LEU A 82 -1.92 2.81 20.25
C LEU A 82 -2.10 2.11 21.59
N VAL A 83 -3.34 1.85 21.97
CA VAL A 83 -3.68 0.95 23.08
C VAL A 83 -3.86 -0.45 22.51
N ILE A 84 -2.95 -1.36 22.83
CA ILE A 84 -3.00 -2.76 22.42
C ILE A 84 -3.06 -3.66 23.65
N GLY A 85 -3.86 -4.70 23.60
CA GLY A 85 -3.99 -5.65 24.69
C GLY A 85 -5.08 -6.69 24.43
N PRO A 86 -5.08 -7.80 25.19
CA PRO A 86 -6.15 -8.79 25.10
C PRO A 86 -7.44 -8.24 25.71
N GLN A 87 -8.57 -8.84 25.34
CA GLN A 87 -9.88 -8.44 25.86
C GLN A 87 -9.96 -8.58 27.39
N LYS A 88 -10.80 -7.75 28.00
CA LYS A 88 -11.11 -7.76 29.46
C LYS A 88 -9.93 -7.40 30.37
N THR A 89 -8.95 -6.66 29.88
CA THR A 89 -7.82 -6.13 30.66
C THR A 89 -8.00 -4.66 31.09
N GLY A 90 -9.20 -4.10 30.92
CA GLY A 90 -9.49 -2.71 31.27
C GLY A 90 -9.03 -1.68 30.24
N THR A 91 -8.79 -2.08 28.99
CA THR A 91 -8.42 -1.17 27.87
C THR A 91 -9.45 -0.07 27.64
N THR A 92 -10.75 -0.37 27.75
CA THR A 92 -11.82 0.64 27.66
C THR A 92 -11.74 1.66 28.79
N ALA A 93 -11.45 1.23 30.03
CA ALA A 93 -11.29 2.16 31.15
C ALA A 93 -10.06 3.06 30.95
N LEU A 94 -8.93 2.49 30.51
CA LEU A 94 -7.74 3.26 30.17
C LEU A 94 -8.02 4.27 29.04
N TYR A 95 -8.70 3.84 27.98
CA TYR A 95 -9.11 4.70 26.86
C TYR A 95 -9.96 5.88 27.35
N LEU A 96 -10.95 5.64 28.20
CA LEU A 96 -11.79 6.69 28.78
C LEU A 96 -10.98 7.65 29.67
N PHE A 97 -10.03 7.15 30.45
CA PHE A 97 -9.18 8.02 31.27
C PHE A 97 -8.23 8.88 30.45
N LEU A 98 -7.68 8.35 29.36
CA LEU A 98 -6.83 9.12 28.44
C LEU A 98 -7.60 10.24 27.76
N LEU A 99 -8.88 10.01 27.43
CA LEU A 99 -9.76 11.03 26.86
C LEU A 99 -10.05 12.21 27.79
N MET A 100 -9.83 12.07 29.09
CA MET A 100 -9.97 13.19 30.03
C MET A 100 -8.82 14.20 29.91
N HIS A 101 -7.71 13.84 29.24
CA HIS A 101 -6.57 14.73 29.05
C HIS A 101 -6.78 15.62 27.81
N PRO A 102 -6.64 16.95 27.91
CA PRO A 102 -7.00 17.88 26.83
C PRO A 102 -6.13 17.75 25.57
N SER A 103 -4.93 17.19 25.69
CA SER A 103 -4.03 16.97 24.55
C SER A 103 -4.23 15.63 23.82
N ILE A 104 -5.16 14.79 24.28
CA ILE A 104 -5.41 13.48 23.68
C ILE A 104 -6.76 13.51 22.97
N VAL A 105 -6.74 13.10 21.70
CA VAL A 105 -7.94 12.97 20.86
C VAL A 105 -8.04 11.51 20.43
N SER A 106 -9.23 10.91 20.56
CA SER A 106 -9.49 9.55 20.11
C SER A 106 -9.91 9.47 18.64
N ASN A 107 -9.98 8.25 18.13
CA ASN A 107 -10.67 7.94 16.89
C ASN A 107 -12.18 8.19 16.98
N LEU A 108 -12.82 8.22 15.80
CA LEU A 108 -14.27 8.20 15.69
C LEU A 108 -14.81 6.81 16.05
N PRO A 109 -15.95 6.73 16.74
CA PRO A 109 -16.57 5.46 17.09
C PRO A 109 -17.13 4.78 15.84
N SER A 110 -16.90 3.48 15.75
CA SER A 110 -17.46 2.60 14.73
C SER A 110 -18.83 2.07 15.18
N PRO A 111 -19.84 1.99 14.30
CA PRO A 111 -21.13 1.41 14.65
C PRO A 111 -21.06 -0.10 14.94
N ARG A 112 -19.97 -0.77 14.54
CA ARG A 112 -19.79 -2.22 14.74
C ARG A 112 -18.87 -2.56 15.91
N THR A 113 -17.83 -1.75 16.09
CA THR A 113 -16.72 -2.04 17.03
C THR A 113 -16.56 -0.97 18.11
N PHE A 114 -17.51 -0.03 18.19
CA PHE A 114 -17.55 1.04 19.19
C PHE A 114 -16.25 1.85 19.20
N GLU A 115 -15.50 1.88 20.31
CA GLU A 115 -14.23 2.58 20.42
C GLU A 115 -13.09 1.93 19.61
N GLU A 116 -13.18 0.65 19.28
CA GLU A 116 -12.09 -0.08 18.65
C GLU A 116 -12.05 0.12 17.13
N VAL A 117 -10.87 0.47 16.61
CA VAL A 117 -10.65 0.60 15.15
C VAL A 117 -10.48 -0.77 14.48
N GLN A 118 -9.84 -1.72 15.16
CA GLN A 118 -9.59 -3.07 14.64
C GLN A 118 -8.96 -3.07 13.23
N PHE A 119 -8.00 -2.17 12.98
CA PHE A 119 -7.34 -2.08 11.67
C PHE A 119 -6.40 -3.27 11.44
N PHE A 120 -5.48 -3.52 12.36
CA PHE A 120 -4.40 -4.51 12.20
C PHE A 120 -4.79 -5.97 12.46
N ASN A 121 -5.99 -6.26 12.97
CA ASN A 121 -6.37 -7.60 13.46
C ASN A 121 -7.26 -8.41 12.49
N GLY A 122 -7.46 -7.95 11.25
CA GLY A 122 -8.30 -8.67 10.30
C GLY A 122 -8.51 -7.94 8.98
N ASN A 123 -9.70 -8.12 8.39
CA ASN A 123 -9.99 -7.67 7.03
C ASN A 123 -9.95 -6.16 6.81
N ASN A 124 -9.99 -5.35 7.88
CA ASN A 124 -9.88 -3.89 7.76
C ASN A 124 -8.51 -3.47 7.23
N TYR A 125 -7.45 -4.23 7.54
CA TYR A 125 -6.11 -3.96 7.06
C TYR A 125 -6.04 -3.94 5.52
N HIS A 126 -6.76 -4.84 4.84
CA HIS A 126 -6.81 -4.90 3.38
C HIS A 126 -7.57 -3.75 2.72
N LYS A 127 -8.28 -2.93 3.49
CA LYS A 127 -9.00 -1.75 2.97
C LYS A 127 -8.08 -0.55 2.72
N GLY A 128 -6.82 -0.62 3.17
CA GLY A 128 -5.82 0.41 2.96
C GLY A 128 -5.73 1.42 4.10
N ILE A 129 -4.66 2.22 4.08
CA ILE A 129 -4.37 3.24 5.09
C ILE A 129 -5.46 4.33 5.14
N ASP A 130 -6.21 4.49 4.05
CA ASP A 130 -7.28 5.48 3.90
C ASP A 130 -8.66 5.03 4.43
N TRP A 131 -8.76 3.80 4.96
CA TRP A 131 -10.01 3.27 5.52
C TRP A 131 -10.51 4.06 6.73
#